data_AF-A0A0C1IUK7-F1
#
_entry.id   AF-A0A0C1IUK7-F1
#
_cell.length_a   1.000
_cell.length_b   1.000
_cell.length_c   1.000
_cell.angle_alpha   90.00
_cell.angle_beta   90.00
_cell.angle_gamma   90.00
#
_symmetry.space_group_name_H-M   'P 1'
#
loop_
_entity.id
_entity.type
_entity.pdbx_description
1 polymer ?
#
loop_
_entity_poly.entity_id
_entity_poly.type
_entity_poly.pdbx_seq_one_letter_code
_entity_poly.pdbx_strand_id
1 'polypeptide(L)' 'MQDPIRLFYWPTPNGWKISIALEEMGLPYEVTLIDIGKG' A
#
# COMPACT_ATOMS: atom_id res chain seq x y z
N MET A 1 -18.79 -9.47 -2.63
CA MET A 1 -17.74 -8.47 -2.94
C MET A 1 -16.49 -8.87 -2.16
N GLN A 2 -15.30 -8.65 -2.72
CA GLN A 2 -14.04 -8.89 -1.99
C GLN A 2 -13.76 -7.69 -1.07
N ASP A 3 -13.18 -7.97 0.09
CA ASP A 3 -12.76 -6.92 1.02
C ASP A 3 -11.64 -6.08 0.37
N PRO A 4 -11.53 -4.76 0.69
CA PRO A 4 -10.46 -3.91 0.20
C PRO A 4 -9.07 -4.46 0.57
N ILE A 5 -8.09 -4.24 -0.30
CA ILE A 5 -6.69 -4.61 -0.04
C ILE A 5 -6.16 -3.74 1.11
N ARG A 6 -5.44 -4.32 2.07
CA ARG A 6 -4.71 -3.55 3.09
C ARG A 6 -3.27 -3.33 2.66
N LEU A 7 -2.90 -2.09 2.35
CA LEU A 7 -1.53 -1.69 2.02
C LEU A 7 -0.80 -1.21 3.28
N PHE A 8 0.11 -2.03 3.81
CA PHE A 8 1.08 -1.58 4.81
C PHE A 8 2.20 -0.78 4.12
N TYR A 9 2.28 0.52 4.41
CA TYR A 9 3.10 1.46 3.65
C TYR A 9 4.22 2.09 4.49
N TRP A 10 5.39 2.20 3.85
CA TRP A 10 6.50 3.06 4.24
C TRP A 10 7.15 3.62 2.96
N PRO A 11 7.71 4.84 2.94
CA PRO A 11 8.20 5.51 1.73
C PRO A 11 9.52 4.92 1.20
N THR A 12 9.48 3.66 0.81
CA THR A 12 10.55 2.95 0.09
C THR A 12 10.23 2.92 -1.41
N PRO A 13 11.22 2.70 -2.29
CA PRO A 13 10.96 2.53 -3.72
C PRO A 13 9.90 1.47 -4.05
N ASN A 14 9.80 0.40 -3.25
CA ASN A 14 8.78 -0.63 -3.47
C ASN A 14 7.41 -0.23 -2.90
N GLY A 15 7.36 0.49 -1.77
CA GLY A 15 6.12 1.03 -1.23
C GLY A 15 5.40 1.92 -2.25
N TRP A 16 6.15 2.78 -2.96
CA TRP A 16 5.62 3.63 -4.03
C TRP A 16 5.08 2.82 -5.23
N LYS A 17 5.78 1.78 -5.66
CA LYS A 17 5.33 0.95 -6.80
C LYS A 17 3.97 0.33 -6.54
N ILE A 18 3.74 -0.16 -5.33
CA ILE A 18 2.47 -0.81 -4.98
C ILE A 18 1.34 0.21 -4.88
N SER A 19 1.55 1.36 -4.24
CA SER A 19 0.51 2.41 -4.20
C SER A 19 0.15 2.89 -5.61
N ILE A 20 1.13 3.09 -6.49
CA ILE A 20 0.88 3.47 -7.90
C ILE A 20 0.09 2.37 -8.62
N ALA A 21 0.50 1.11 -8.50
CA ALA A 21 -0.19 0.02 -9.17
C ALA A 21 -1.67 -0.11 -8.74
N LEU A 22 -1.97 0.07 -7.45
CA LEU A 22 -3.34 0.00 -6.93
C LEU A 22 -4.21 1.13 -7.49
N GLU A 23 -3.67 2.35 -7.58
CA GLU A 23 -4.35 3.49 -8.22
C GLU A 23 -4.59 3.25 -9.71
N GLU A 24 -3.54 2.88 -10.47
CA GLU A 24 -3.62 2.65 -11.92
C GLU A 24 -4.59 1.51 -12.29
N MET A 25 -4.74 0.50 -11.42
CA MET A 25 -5.64 -0.62 -11.61
C MET A 25 -7.07 -0.36 -11.07
N GLY A 26 -7.30 0.78 -10.39
CA GLY A 26 -8.59 1.09 -9.77
C GLY A 26 -9.02 0.09 -8.70
N LEU A 27 -8.06 -0.55 -8.02
CA LEU A 27 -8.36 -1.55 -7.00
C LEU A 27 -8.67 -0.87 -5.66
N PRO A 28 -9.76 -1.23 -4.96
CA PRO A 28 -10.07 -0.65 -3.67
C PRO A 28 -9.03 -1.10 -2.62
N TYR A 29 -8.44 -0.14 -1.91
CA TYR A 29 -7.45 -0.43 -0.87
C TYR A 29 -7.49 0.60 0.26
N GLU A 30 -6.98 0.19 1.42
CA GLU A 30 -6.79 1.03 2.60
C GLU A 30 -5.31 1.07 2.98
N VAL A 31 -4.80 2.25 3.33
CA VAL A 31 -3.39 2.44 3.70
C VAL A 31 -3.21 2.36 5.21
N THR A 32 -2.27 1.53 5.66
CA THR A 32 -1.77 1.48 7.04
C THR A 32 -0.29 1.87 7.06
N LEU A 33 0.06 3.02 7.66
CA LEU A 33 1.46 3.43 7.76
C LEU A 33 2.20 2.57 8.79
N ILE A 34 3.40 2.09 8.45
CA ILE A 34 4.23 1.28 9.35
C ILE A 34 5.67 1.76 9.39
N ASP A 35 6.25 1.90 10.58
CA ASP A 35 7.66 2.28 10.77
C ASP A 35 8.57 1.06 10.72
N ILE A 36 9.17 0.81 9.56
CA ILE A 36 10.10 -0.31 9.36
C ILE A 36 11.50 -0.04 9.91
N GLY A 37 11.81 1.18 10.36
CA GLY A 37 13.10 1.55 10.95
C GLY A 37 13.21 1.19 12.43
N LYS A 38 12.12 0.72 13.04
CA LYS A 38 12.03 0.28 14.44
C LYS A 38 12.09 -1.25 14.61
N GLY A 39 12.59 -1.96 13.59
CA GLY A 39 12.82 -3.41 13.62
C GLY A 39 14.08 -3.81 14.38
#